data_AF-A0A7R9TW14-F1
#
_entry.id   AF-A0A7R9TW14-F1
#
_cell.length_a   1.000
_cell.length_b   1.000
_cell.length_c   1.000
_cell.angle_alpha   90.00
_cell.angle_beta   90.00
_cell.angle_gamma   90.00
#
_symmetry.space_group_name_H-M   'P 1'
#
loop_
_entity.id
_entity.type
_entity.pdbx_description
1 polymer ?
#
loop_
_entity_poly.entity_id
_entity_poly.type
_entity_poly.pdbx_seq_one_letter_code
_entity_poly.pdbx_strand_id
1 'polypeptide(L)'
;MAAQRFARSAAAKTTAFHPESGGELSERGKEQQKEIKEALLAQQKEDEDRLIKIKQDRAAAEYAKLKKKALVEVGRMGKVQTADLAKALSKLDTSLGANGQVIAAINRAFNKAEGAPVPEATALLSSIRTHMSVLVSTVGGKTERMEIVINELEGYLSERDERLETTAAGLPKILQTLYDTDVLDEDVIMAWWGDVTGQTDALEAAVEPAAAYAQKVEKDLETANKNVKDAEARLEQCKKDAKLASKEVDNARTGGNPTSEEQLREKEARRMDKVCQSALANAKPKCVACQKIAGELFNELPKAQEAAKAAELAAKANKRITELCKPLIDWLAEDDDDSSDSDSD
;
A
#
# COMPACT_ATOMS: atom_id res chain seq x y z
N MET A 1 -23.88 -5.12 17.05
CA MET A 1 -24.80 -6.25 17.31
C MET A 1 -24.13 -7.62 17.30
N ALA A 2 -23.06 -7.86 16.53
CA ALA A 2 -22.32 -9.14 16.56
C ALA A 2 -21.55 -9.37 17.89
N ALA A 3 -20.86 -8.35 18.42
CA ALA A 3 -20.09 -8.47 19.68
C ALA A 3 -20.94 -8.84 20.90
N GLN A 4 -22.18 -8.36 21.00
CA GLN A 4 -23.11 -8.75 22.08
C GLN A 4 -23.64 -10.18 21.95
N ARG A 5 -23.67 -10.74 20.74
CA ARG A 5 -24.06 -12.15 20.53
C ARG A 5 -22.91 -13.11 20.86
N PHE A 6 -21.66 -12.72 20.63
CA PHE A 6 -20.49 -13.52 21.01
C PHE A 6 -20.26 -13.57 22.52
N ALA A 7 -20.41 -12.43 23.23
CA ALA A 7 -20.30 -12.41 24.70
C ALA A 7 -21.34 -13.31 25.40
N ARG A 8 -22.56 -13.41 24.84
CA ARG A 8 -23.60 -14.33 25.34
C ARG A 8 -23.29 -15.80 25.05
N SER A 9 -22.60 -16.11 23.94
CA SER A 9 -22.18 -17.47 23.61
C SER A 9 -21.01 -17.97 24.48
N ALA A 10 -20.11 -17.07 24.90
CA ALA A 10 -19.03 -17.41 25.83
C ALA A 10 -19.56 -17.61 27.26
N ALA A 11 -20.46 -16.75 27.72
CA ALA A 11 -21.12 -16.88 29.03
C ALA A 11 -22.02 -18.14 29.13
N ALA A 12 -22.62 -18.59 28.01
CA ALA A 12 -23.44 -19.81 27.99
C ALA A 12 -22.60 -21.10 28.11
N LYS A 13 -21.32 -21.08 27.70
CA LYS A 13 -20.40 -22.23 27.86
C LYS A 13 -19.80 -22.31 29.27
N THR A 14 -19.74 -21.20 30.01
CA THR A 14 -19.28 -21.19 31.41
C THR A 14 -20.32 -21.68 32.40
N THR A 15 -21.61 -21.71 32.05
CA THR A 15 -22.70 -22.15 32.94
C THR A 15 -22.98 -23.66 32.96
N ALA A 16 -22.21 -24.48 32.22
CA ALA A 16 -22.44 -25.93 32.15
C ALA A 16 -21.58 -26.78 33.09
N PHE A 17 -20.77 -26.18 33.97
CA PHE A 17 -19.97 -26.92 34.95
C PHE A 17 -20.05 -26.26 36.33
N HIS A 18 -20.87 -26.84 37.21
CA HIS A 18 -20.87 -26.54 38.64
C HIS A 18 -19.61 -27.14 39.28
N PRO A 19 -18.77 -26.36 40.00
CA PRO A 19 -17.58 -26.88 40.68
C PRO A 19 -17.87 -27.37 42.11
N GLU A 20 -19.13 -27.52 42.53
CA GLU A 20 -19.50 -27.89 43.90
C GLU A 20 -19.88 -29.38 44.05
N SER A 21 -19.01 -30.28 43.59
CA SER A 21 -19.02 -31.66 44.08
C SER A 21 -17.59 -32.07 44.40
N GLY A 22 -17.26 -32.07 45.70
CA GLY A 22 -15.96 -32.41 46.26
C GLY A 22 -15.58 -33.88 46.08
N GLY A 23 -15.25 -34.27 44.85
CA GLY A 23 -14.51 -35.49 44.55
C GLY A 23 -13.16 -35.12 43.96
N GLU A 24 -12.06 -35.64 44.54
CA GLU A 24 -10.72 -35.48 43.96
C GLU A 24 -10.74 -35.94 42.49
N LEU A 25 -10.52 -34.99 41.59
CA LEU A 25 -10.31 -35.29 40.17
C LEU A 25 -9.10 -36.23 40.06
N SER A 26 -9.26 -37.33 39.31
CA SER A 26 -8.13 -38.21 38.99
C SER A 26 -7.02 -37.40 38.31
N GLU A 27 -5.76 -37.84 38.44
CA GLU A 27 -4.59 -37.17 37.83
C GLU A 27 -4.82 -36.82 36.35
N ARG A 28 -5.51 -37.70 35.62
CA ARG A 28 -5.90 -37.52 34.22
C ARG A 28 -6.93 -36.39 34.01
N GLY A 29 -7.83 -36.17 34.97
CA GLY A 29 -8.80 -35.07 34.95
C GLY A 29 -8.17 -33.71 35.28
N LYS A 30 -7.13 -33.68 36.13
CA LYS A 30 -6.34 -32.47 36.39
C LYS A 30 -5.51 -32.05 35.18
N GLU A 31 -4.93 -33.04 34.49
CA GLU A 31 -4.14 -32.81 33.27
C GLU A 31 -5.01 -32.27 32.13
N GLN A 32 -6.21 -32.84 31.92
CA GLN A 32 -7.18 -32.30 30.97
C GLN A 32 -7.68 -30.89 31.33
N GLN A 33 -7.88 -30.59 32.62
CA GLN A 33 -8.22 -29.23 33.04
C GLN A 33 -7.09 -28.24 32.75
N LYS A 34 -5.82 -28.65 32.92
CA LYS A 34 -4.66 -27.83 32.63
C LYS A 34 -4.53 -27.55 31.13
N GLU A 35 -4.66 -28.57 30.28
CA GLU A 35 -4.64 -28.42 28.82
C GLU A 35 -5.78 -27.51 28.33
N ILE A 36 -6.99 -27.68 28.85
CA ILE A 36 -8.14 -26.83 28.49
C ILE A 36 -7.89 -25.38 28.93
N LYS A 37 -7.30 -25.17 30.11
CA LYS A 37 -6.98 -23.83 30.62
C LYS A 37 -5.89 -23.15 29.79
N GLU A 38 -4.83 -23.88 29.42
CA GLU A 38 -3.76 -23.36 28.57
C GLU A 38 -4.25 -23.05 27.15
N ALA A 39 -5.09 -23.91 26.57
CA ALA A 39 -5.71 -23.66 25.27
C ALA A 39 -6.65 -22.43 25.29
N LEU A 40 -7.42 -22.25 26.38
CA LEU A 40 -8.27 -21.06 26.56
C LEU A 40 -7.46 -19.78 26.72
N LEU A 41 -6.35 -19.80 27.46
CA LEU A 41 -5.46 -18.65 27.62
C LEU A 41 -4.75 -18.29 26.32
N ALA A 42 -4.29 -19.28 25.56
CA ALA A 42 -3.68 -19.07 24.24
C ALA A 42 -4.69 -18.46 23.25
N GLN A 43 -5.93 -18.96 23.25
CA GLN A 43 -6.99 -18.43 22.41
C GLN A 43 -7.42 -17.00 22.80
N GLN A 44 -7.46 -16.70 24.11
CA GLN A 44 -7.70 -15.33 24.59
C GLN A 44 -6.62 -14.37 24.13
N LYS A 45 -5.34 -14.79 24.21
CA LYS A 45 -4.22 -13.97 23.73
C LYS A 45 -4.30 -13.73 22.21
N GLU A 46 -4.60 -14.76 21.42
CA GLU A 46 -4.77 -14.62 19.97
C GLU A 46 -5.95 -13.69 19.60
N ASP A 47 -7.06 -13.78 20.35
CA ASP A 47 -8.22 -12.90 20.15
C ASP A 47 -7.93 -11.45 20.57
N GLU A 48 -7.13 -11.23 21.62
CA GLU A 48 -6.64 -9.91 22.04
C GLU A 48 -5.71 -9.31 20.98
N ASP A 49 -4.74 -10.07 20.47
CA ASP A 49 -3.83 -9.65 19.40
C ASP A 49 -4.59 -9.30 18.11
N ARG A 50 -5.61 -10.10 17.76
CA ARG A 50 -6.51 -9.80 16.63
C ARG A 50 -7.32 -8.53 16.86
N LEU A 51 -7.79 -8.28 18.09
CA LEU A 51 -8.51 -7.06 18.44
C LEU A 51 -7.62 -5.83 18.38
N ILE A 52 -6.35 -5.94 18.80
CA ILE A 52 -5.33 -4.89 18.69
C ILE A 52 -5.09 -4.58 17.20
N LYS A 53 -4.86 -5.61 16.37
CA LYS A 53 -4.67 -5.45 14.93
C LYS A 53 -5.88 -4.81 14.24
N ILE A 54 -7.11 -5.21 14.58
CA ILE A 54 -8.33 -4.59 14.04
C ILE A 54 -8.45 -3.11 14.46
N LYS A 55 -8.05 -2.76 15.69
CA LYS A 55 -8.04 -1.36 16.14
C LYS A 55 -6.98 -0.54 15.40
N GLN A 56 -5.78 -1.09 15.21
CA GLN A 56 -4.70 -0.47 14.43
C GLN A 56 -5.12 -0.28 12.96
N ASP A 57 -5.68 -1.30 12.31
CA ASP A 57 -6.19 -1.23 10.94
C ASP A 57 -7.32 -0.21 10.80
N ARG A 58 -8.21 -0.13 11.79
CA ARG A 58 -9.29 0.87 11.81
C ARG A 58 -8.76 2.29 12.02
N ALA A 59 -7.75 2.46 12.89
CA ALA A 59 -7.07 3.73 13.09
C ALA A 59 -6.32 4.17 11.83
N ALA A 60 -5.62 3.26 11.14
CA ALA A 60 -4.96 3.50 9.86
C ALA A 60 -5.96 3.85 8.75
N ALA A 61 -7.14 3.21 8.72
CA ALA A 61 -8.20 3.52 7.77
C ALA A 61 -8.88 4.88 8.02
N GLU A 62 -9.10 5.25 9.29
CA GLU A 62 -9.56 6.60 9.64
C GLU A 62 -8.49 7.65 9.35
N TYR A 63 -7.22 7.33 9.60
CA TYR A 63 -6.09 8.15 9.25
C TYR A 63 -6.02 8.43 7.75
N ALA A 64 -6.09 7.39 6.90
CA ALA A 64 -6.09 7.54 5.44
C ALA A 64 -7.27 8.40 4.95
N LYS A 65 -8.45 8.28 5.60
CA LYS A 65 -9.62 9.13 5.31
C LYS A 65 -9.38 10.59 5.72
N LEU A 66 -8.76 10.84 6.87
CA LEU A 66 -8.45 12.19 7.34
C LEU A 66 -7.37 12.86 6.49
N LYS A 67 -6.28 12.14 6.15
CA LYS A 67 -5.23 12.58 5.21
C LYS A 67 -5.86 12.94 3.86
N LYS A 68 -6.74 12.08 3.32
CA LYS A 68 -7.47 12.34 2.07
C LYS A 68 -8.43 13.52 2.17
N LYS A 69 -9.17 13.67 3.28
CA LYS A 69 -10.10 14.79 3.48
C LYS A 69 -9.34 16.12 3.56
N ALA A 70 -8.22 16.16 4.27
CA ALA A 70 -7.33 17.31 4.31
C ALA A 70 -6.82 17.66 2.90
N LEU A 71 -6.37 16.68 2.12
CA LEU A 71 -5.94 16.86 0.74
C LEU A 71 -7.06 17.34 -0.21
N VAL A 72 -8.31 16.92 0.01
CA VAL A 72 -9.47 17.33 -0.81
C VAL A 72 -9.95 18.75 -0.46
N GLU A 73 -9.96 19.12 0.82
CA GLU A 73 -10.25 20.49 1.26
C GLU A 73 -9.21 21.48 0.69
N VAL A 74 -7.95 21.03 0.62
CA VAL A 74 -6.81 21.69 -0.01
C VAL A 74 -7.00 21.80 -1.53
N GLY A 75 -7.34 20.71 -2.23
CA GLY A 75 -7.59 20.74 -3.68
C GLY A 75 -8.73 21.67 -4.12
N ARG A 76 -9.65 22.01 -3.21
CA ARG A 76 -10.72 23.00 -3.42
C ARG A 76 -10.25 24.44 -3.39
N MET A 77 -9.10 24.72 -2.78
CA MET A 77 -8.44 26.01 -2.75
C MET A 77 -7.31 25.97 -3.80
N GLY A 78 -7.50 26.55 -4.99
CA GLY A 78 -6.51 26.45 -6.07
C GLY A 78 -5.08 26.84 -5.64
N LYS A 79 -4.07 26.09 -6.14
CA LYS A 79 -2.63 26.22 -5.84
C LYS A 79 -2.35 26.57 -4.37
N VAL A 80 -2.58 25.60 -3.49
CA VAL A 80 -2.41 25.76 -2.04
C VAL A 80 -0.95 26.04 -1.67
N GLN A 81 -0.74 27.14 -0.95
CA GLN A 81 0.48 27.37 -0.20
C GLN A 81 0.39 26.64 1.14
N THR A 82 1.50 26.07 1.59
CA THR A 82 1.66 25.25 2.82
C THR A 82 1.17 25.93 4.10
N ALA A 83 1.11 27.26 4.14
CA ALA A 83 0.51 28.03 5.22
C ALA A 83 -1.00 27.79 5.39
N ASP A 84 -1.72 27.54 4.29
CA ASP A 84 -3.17 27.30 4.31
C ASP A 84 -3.50 25.87 4.80
N LEU A 85 -2.62 24.90 4.53
CA LEU A 85 -2.70 23.53 5.07
C LEU A 85 -2.57 23.51 6.60
N ALA A 86 -1.56 24.22 7.13
CA ALA A 86 -1.33 24.34 8.58
C ALA A 86 -2.51 25.04 9.29
N LYS A 87 -3.10 26.05 8.64
CA LYS A 87 -4.26 26.78 9.17
C LYS A 87 -5.56 25.96 9.13
N ALA A 88 -5.74 25.11 8.12
CA ALA A 88 -6.87 24.17 8.04
C ALA A 88 -6.76 23.07 9.11
N LEU A 89 -5.57 22.50 9.32
CA LEU A 89 -5.31 21.50 10.37
C LEU A 89 -5.50 22.07 11.78
N SER A 90 -5.06 23.32 12.03
CA SER A 90 -5.30 24.01 13.31
C SER A 90 -6.78 24.26 13.61
N LYS A 91 -7.62 24.41 12.59
CA LYS A 91 -9.08 24.53 12.76
C LYS A 91 -9.76 23.17 13.00
N LEU A 92 -9.14 22.09 12.54
CA LEU A 92 -9.64 20.73 12.71
C LEU A 92 -9.25 20.11 14.06
N ASP A 93 -8.22 20.63 14.73
CA ASP A 93 -7.68 20.15 16.03
C ASP A 93 -8.75 19.94 17.13
N THR A 94 -9.79 20.78 17.14
CA THR A 94 -10.93 20.68 18.09
C THR A 94 -11.99 19.66 17.69
N SER A 95 -11.93 19.12 16.47
CA SER A 95 -12.89 18.16 15.89
C SER A 95 -12.28 16.79 15.59
N LEU A 96 -10.95 16.68 15.70
CA LEU A 96 -10.20 15.44 15.49
C LEU A 96 -10.16 14.64 16.79
N GLY A 97 -10.28 13.30 16.69
CA GLY A 97 -9.95 12.42 17.80
C GLY A 97 -8.46 12.51 18.14
N ALA A 98 -8.06 11.93 19.28
CA ALA A 98 -6.68 11.92 19.79
C ALA A 98 -5.60 11.68 18.73
N ASN A 99 -5.77 10.68 17.87
CA ASN A 99 -4.79 10.33 16.84
C ASN A 99 -4.72 11.41 15.74
N GLY A 100 -5.85 12.01 15.37
CA GLY A 100 -5.88 13.12 14.42
C GLY A 100 -5.17 14.38 14.94
N GLN A 101 -5.19 14.62 16.25
CA GLN A 101 -4.43 15.71 16.89
C GLN A 101 -2.92 15.45 16.82
N VAL A 102 -2.49 14.20 17.05
CA VAL A 102 -1.09 13.77 16.87
C VAL A 102 -0.65 13.98 15.42
N ILE A 103 -1.44 13.52 14.45
CA ILE A 103 -1.17 13.71 13.01
C ILE A 103 -1.11 15.20 12.64
N ALA A 104 -1.99 16.04 13.19
CA ALA A 104 -1.96 17.47 12.97
C ALA A 104 -0.75 18.14 13.62
N ALA A 105 -0.26 17.64 14.76
CA ALA A 105 0.97 18.09 15.41
C ALA A 105 2.21 17.66 14.63
N ILE A 106 2.24 16.42 14.14
CA ILE A 106 3.27 15.86 13.27
C ILE A 106 3.34 16.64 11.95
N ASN A 107 2.21 16.84 11.26
CA ASN A 107 2.18 17.64 10.02
C ASN A 107 2.60 19.09 10.27
N ARG A 108 2.30 19.68 11.45
CA ARG A 108 2.83 21.00 11.83
C ARG A 108 4.34 20.97 12.01
N ALA A 109 4.88 19.92 12.63
CA ALA A 109 6.31 19.74 12.85
C ALA A 109 7.08 19.38 11.56
N PHE A 110 6.50 18.60 10.66
CA PHE A 110 7.19 18.08 9.47
C PHE A 110 6.97 18.99 8.23
N ASN A 111 5.79 19.60 8.06
CA ASN A 111 5.44 20.37 6.85
C ASN A 111 5.65 21.88 6.94
N LYS A 112 5.94 22.47 8.12
CA LYS A 112 6.39 23.89 8.21
C LYS A 112 7.72 24.12 7.47
N ALA A 113 8.37 23.04 7.06
CA ALA A 113 9.60 23.00 6.29
C ALA A 113 9.38 22.95 4.75
N GLU A 114 8.13 22.79 4.26
CA GLU A 114 7.78 22.71 2.82
C GLU A 114 7.65 24.08 2.11
N GLY A 115 7.94 25.20 2.80
CA GLY A 115 8.12 26.51 2.15
C GLY A 115 9.47 26.68 1.44
N ALA A 116 10.38 25.72 1.61
CA ALA A 116 11.69 25.66 0.98
C ALA A 116 11.82 24.35 0.17
N PRO A 117 12.58 24.33 -0.93
CA PRO A 117 12.78 23.13 -1.72
C PRO A 117 13.60 22.15 -0.88
N VAL A 118 12.95 21.09 -0.40
CA VAL A 118 13.55 19.99 0.36
C VAL A 118 14.10 20.42 1.73
N PRO A 119 13.35 20.23 2.82
CA PRO A 119 13.87 20.56 4.14
C PRO A 119 14.98 19.59 4.52
N GLU A 120 16.20 20.11 4.59
CA GLU A 120 17.36 19.43 5.16
C GLU A 120 17.05 18.94 6.59
N ALA A 121 17.75 17.91 7.06
CA ALA A 121 17.54 17.35 8.40
C ALA A 121 17.56 18.40 9.53
N THR A 122 18.34 19.47 9.35
CA THR A 122 18.43 20.63 10.24
C THR A 122 17.13 21.42 10.34
N ALA A 123 16.43 21.61 9.23
CA ALA A 123 15.14 22.31 9.18
C ALA A 123 14.04 21.47 9.83
N LEU A 124 14.04 20.16 9.58
CA LEU A 124 13.12 19.23 10.24
C LEU A 124 13.32 19.23 11.77
N LEU A 125 14.57 19.11 12.22
CA LEU A 125 14.92 19.17 13.64
C LEU A 125 14.52 20.51 14.30
N SER A 126 14.76 21.63 13.61
CA SER A 126 14.36 22.97 14.09
C SER A 126 12.85 23.09 14.24
N SER A 127 12.09 22.53 13.29
CA SER A 127 10.64 22.55 13.32
C SER A 127 10.07 21.65 14.43
N ILE A 128 10.64 20.45 14.62
CA ILE A 128 10.32 19.56 15.75
C ILE A 128 10.53 20.29 17.08
N ARG A 129 11.67 20.95 17.28
CA ARG A 129 11.95 21.75 18.48
C ARG A 129 10.94 22.88 18.69
N THR A 130 10.55 23.56 17.61
CA THR A 130 9.54 24.64 17.67
C THR A 130 8.17 24.13 18.14
N HIS A 131 7.83 22.88 17.82
CA HIS A 131 6.55 22.26 18.15
C HIS A 131 6.63 21.25 19.30
N MET A 132 7.76 21.21 20.02
CA MET A 132 8.05 20.19 21.02
C MET A 132 7.04 20.15 22.16
N SER A 133 6.66 21.31 22.71
CA SER A 133 5.68 21.37 23.80
C SER A 133 4.32 20.78 23.41
N VAL A 134 3.92 20.94 22.14
CA VAL A 134 2.70 20.34 21.60
C VAL A 134 2.88 18.83 21.49
N LEU A 135 4.01 18.36 20.93
CA LEU A 135 4.30 16.93 20.82
C LEU A 135 4.30 16.25 22.19
N VAL A 136 5.02 16.78 23.19
CA VAL A 136 5.02 16.25 24.56
C VAL A 136 3.61 16.16 25.13
N SER A 137 2.83 17.25 25.08
CA SER A 137 1.47 17.26 25.64
C SER A 137 0.50 16.28 24.94
N THR A 138 0.73 16.03 23.64
CA THR A 138 -0.16 15.21 22.82
C THR A 138 0.26 13.74 22.81
N VAL A 139 1.56 13.45 22.89
CA VAL A 139 2.17 12.13 22.65
C VAL A 139 2.76 11.52 23.92
N GLY A 140 3.40 12.32 24.79
CA GLY A 140 4.13 11.85 25.95
C GLY A 140 3.30 10.94 26.88
N GLY A 141 3.94 9.88 27.37
CA GLY A 141 3.34 8.84 28.21
C GLY A 141 2.24 8.00 27.53
N LYS A 142 2.14 8.01 26.20
CA LYS A 142 1.11 7.27 25.44
C LYS A 142 1.73 6.51 24.27
N THR A 143 2.08 5.26 24.50
CA THR A 143 2.71 4.32 23.55
C THR A 143 2.05 4.34 22.16
N GLU A 144 0.72 4.20 22.06
CA GLU A 144 0.00 4.20 20.77
C GLU A 144 0.21 5.48 19.95
N ARG A 145 0.51 6.61 20.59
CA ARG A 145 0.75 7.89 19.92
C ARG A 145 2.22 8.06 19.55
N MET A 146 3.12 7.50 20.36
CA MET A 146 4.55 7.45 20.08
C MET A 146 4.83 6.61 18.82
N GLU A 147 4.16 5.45 18.71
CA GLU A 147 4.17 4.60 17.52
C GLU A 147 3.72 5.37 16.27
N ILE A 148 2.70 6.23 16.38
CA ILE A 148 2.27 7.07 15.24
C ILE A 148 3.37 8.06 14.85
N VAL A 149 4.05 8.69 15.81
CA VAL A 149 5.14 9.65 15.52
C VAL A 149 6.29 8.97 14.79
N ILE A 150 6.75 7.82 15.28
CA ILE A 150 7.92 7.14 14.72
C ILE A 150 7.62 6.56 13.32
N ASN A 151 6.42 5.99 13.12
CA ASN A 151 5.97 5.50 11.83
C ASN A 151 5.77 6.62 10.80
N GLU A 152 5.28 7.79 11.22
CA GLU A 152 5.18 8.95 10.34
C GLU A 152 6.55 9.53 9.99
N LEU A 153 7.52 9.48 10.91
CA LEU A 153 8.89 9.90 10.64
C LEU A 153 9.57 8.98 9.64
N GLU A 154 9.42 7.66 9.80
CA GLU A 154 9.87 6.66 8.84
C GLU A 154 9.19 6.86 7.48
N GLY A 155 7.86 6.98 7.45
CA GLY A 155 7.11 7.21 6.22
C GLY A 155 7.53 8.48 5.49
N TYR A 156 7.76 9.58 6.24
CA TYR A 156 8.23 10.83 5.67
C TYR A 156 9.57 10.68 4.91
N LEU A 157 10.50 9.90 5.47
CA LEU A 157 11.81 9.60 4.86
C LEU A 157 11.69 8.66 3.66
N SER A 158 10.82 7.66 3.77
CA SER A 158 10.63 6.60 2.78
C SER A 158 9.68 6.98 1.63
N GLU A 159 9.04 8.15 1.67
CA GLU A 159 8.12 8.62 0.62
C GLU A 159 8.85 9.08 -0.65
N ARG A 160 10.10 9.59 -0.55
CA ARG A 160 10.88 10.13 -1.70
C ARG A 160 12.38 9.95 -1.51
N ASP A 161 13.08 9.57 -2.59
CA ASP A 161 14.55 9.48 -2.62
C ASP A 161 15.25 10.75 -2.13
N GLU A 162 14.81 11.92 -2.61
CA GLU A 162 15.40 13.21 -2.22
C GLU A 162 15.34 13.43 -0.70
N ARG A 163 14.23 13.04 -0.05
CA ARG A 163 14.08 13.19 1.40
C ARG A 163 14.95 12.20 2.15
N LEU A 164 15.04 10.97 1.67
CA LEU A 164 15.92 9.95 2.25
C LEU A 164 17.37 10.44 2.26
N GLU A 165 17.84 10.99 1.14
CA GLU A 165 19.23 11.46 1.00
C GLU A 165 19.54 12.68 1.88
N THR A 166 18.62 13.64 2.00
CA THR A 166 18.86 14.89 2.75
C THR A 166 18.52 14.80 4.24
N THR A 167 17.67 13.86 4.63
CA THR A 167 17.04 13.86 5.97
C THR A 167 17.45 12.65 6.81
N ALA A 168 17.73 11.49 6.20
CA ALA A 168 18.07 10.28 6.96
C ALA A 168 19.32 10.47 7.82
N ALA A 169 20.32 11.23 7.36
CA ALA A 169 21.54 11.52 8.12
C ALA A 169 21.28 12.21 9.47
N GLY A 170 20.20 12.98 9.60
CA GLY A 170 19.83 13.61 10.86
C GLY A 170 18.79 12.83 11.67
N LEU A 171 18.30 11.68 11.17
CA LEU A 171 17.34 10.84 11.86
C LEU A 171 17.80 10.44 13.27
N PRO A 172 19.06 10.01 13.50
CA PRO A 172 19.52 9.68 14.85
C PRO A 172 19.40 10.88 15.81
N LYS A 173 19.76 12.08 15.35
CA LYS A 173 19.66 13.27 16.18
C LYS A 173 18.20 13.69 16.45
N ILE A 174 17.30 13.44 15.49
CA ILE A 174 15.87 13.66 15.67
C ILE A 174 15.31 12.70 16.71
N LEU A 175 15.58 11.40 16.58
CA LEU A 175 15.14 10.38 17.54
C LEU A 175 15.66 10.68 18.94
N GLN A 176 16.97 10.97 19.07
CA GLN A 176 17.56 11.38 20.35
C GLN A 176 16.85 12.61 20.94
N THR A 177 16.54 13.63 20.12
CA THR A 177 15.86 14.83 20.61
C THR A 177 14.43 14.53 21.10
N LEU A 178 13.74 13.58 20.46
CA LEU A 178 12.40 13.16 20.88
C LEU A 178 12.44 12.28 22.15
N TYR A 179 13.49 11.48 22.30
CA TYR A 179 13.78 10.71 23.51
C TYR A 179 14.10 11.64 24.70
N ASP A 180 15.09 12.54 24.54
CA ASP A 180 15.53 13.51 25.57
C ASP A 180 14.40 14.44 26.10
N THR A 181 13.25 14.46 25.43
CA THR A 181 12.11 15.34 25.74
C THR A 181 10.84 14.59 26.12
N ASP A 182 10.92 13.28 26.42
CA ASP A 182 9.79 12.43 26.79
C ASP A 182 8.67 12.38 25.74
N VAL A 183 9.02 12.61 24.46
CA VAL A 183 8.08 12.42 23.34
C VAL A 183 8.07 10.97 22.88
N LEU A 184 9.22 10.29 22.91
CA LEU A 184 9.36 8.87 22.61
C LEU A 184 10.03 8.16 23.79
N ASP A 185 9.43 7.08 24.24
CA ASP A 185 10.02 6.20 25.24
C ASP A 185 10.99 5.22 24.57
N GLU A 186 11.99 4.75 25.31
CA GLU A 186 12.99 3.80 24.84
C GLU A 186 12.36 2.51 24.28
N ASP A 187 11.41 1.92 25.01
CA ASP A 187 10.67 0.72 24.61
C ASP A 187 10.07 0.86 23.20
N VAL A 188 9.54 2.04 22.87
CA VAL A 188 8.92 2.31 21.56
C VAL A 188 9.98 2.43 20.47
N ILE A 189 11.11 3.06 20.78
CA ILE A 189 12.24 3.19 19.84
C ILE A 189 12.85 1.81 19.55
N MET A 190 13.03 0.98 20.58
CA MET A 190 13.59 -0.37 20.46
C MET A 190 12.63 -1.33 19.75
N ALA A 191 11.33 -1.26 20.03
CA ALA A 191 10.31 -2.03 19.31
C ALA A 191 10.27 -1.68 17.82
N TRP A 192 10.22 -0.38 17.50
CA TRP A 192 10.30 0.11 16.11
C TRP A 192 11.58 -0.33 15.42
N TRP A 193 12.73 -0.25 16.10
CA TRP A 193 14.00 -0.71 15.56
C TRP A 193 14.00 -2.21 15.24
N GLY A 194 13.43 -3.03 16.11
CA GLY A 194 13.24 -4.46 15.87
C GLY A 194 12.39 -4.71 14.62
N ASP A 195 11.31 -3.95 14.43
CA ASP A 195 10.46 -4.04 13.24
C ASP A 195 11.20 -3.60 11.97
N VAL A 196 11.95 -2.50 12.01
CA VAL A 196 12.74 -2.01 10.87
C VAL A 196 13.78 -3.05 10.47
N THR A 197 14.59 -3.53 11.40
CA THR A 197 15.66 -4.51 11.11
C THR A 197 15.10 -5.86 10.69
N GLY A 198 14.00 -6.32 11.29
CA GLY A 198 13.32 -7.56 10.93
C GLY A 198 12.70 -7.56 9.54
N GLN A 199 12.44 -6.39 8.96
CA GLN A 199 11.87 -6.25 7.61
C GLN A 199 12.92 -6.22 6.48
N THR A 200 14.21 -6.11 6.82
CA THR A 200 15.31 -5.93 5.85
C THR A 200 15.28 -6.98 4.73
N ASP A 201 15.36 -8.26 5.09
CA ASP A 201 15.42 -9.36 4.11
C ASP A 201 14.14 -9.45 3.25
N ALA A 202 12.99 -9.17 3.86
CA ALA A 202 11.71 -9.21 3.16
C ALA A 202 11.58 -8.07 2.13
N LEU A 203 12.05 -6.87 2.48
CA LEU A 203 12.04 -5.72 1.59
C LEU A 203 13.05 -5.90 0.45
N GLU A 204 14.27 -6.37 0.73
CA GLU A 204 15.28 -6.68 -0.30
C GLU A 204 14.78 -7.76 -1.27
N ALA A 205 14.17 -8.84 -0.74
CA ALA A 205 13.59 -9.91 -1.56
C ALA A 205 12.40 -9.45 -2.43
N ALA A 206 11.72 -8.35 -2.07
CA ALA A 206 10.60 -7.81 -2.83
C ALA A 206 11.02 -6.94 -4.04
N VAL A 207 12.26 -6.44 -4.08
CA VAL A 207 12.74 -5.55 -5.15
C VAL A 207 12.82 -6.25 -6.50
N GLU A 208 13.49 -7.41 -6.55
CA GLU A 208 13.72 -8.14 -7.81
C GLU A 208 12.41 -8.58 -8.48
N PRO A 209 11.44 -9.20 -7.77
CA PRO A 209 10.15 -9.55 -8.37
C PRO A 209 9.36 -8.36 -8.89
N ALA A 210 9.38 -7.23 -8.19
CA ALA A 210 8.67 -6.02 -8.61
C ALA A 210 9.30 -5.42 -9.88
N ALA A 211 10.63 -5.35 -9.95
CA ALA A 211 11.35 -4.92 -11.14
C ALA A 211 11.13 -5.87 -12.33
N ALA A 212 11.19 -7.18 -12.10
CA ALA A 212 10.94 -8.18 -13.13
C ALA A 212 9.50 -8.11 -13.67
N TYR A 213 8.52 -7.83 -12.81
CA TYR A 213 7.14 -7.61 -13.23
C TYR A 213 7.00 -6.39 -14.14
N ALA A 214 7.58 -5.26 -13.76
CA ALA A 214 7.56 -4.04 -14.59
C ALA A 214 8.19 -4.27 -15.97
N GLN A 215 9.34 -4.94 -16.04
CA GLN A 215 9.99 -5.29 -17.30
C GLN A 215 9.16 -6.27 -18.14
N LYS A 216 8.46 -7.21 -17.49
CA LYS A 216 7.57 -8.14 -18.20
C LYS A 216 6.40 -7.39 -18.83
N VAL A 217 5.72 -6.53 -18.07
CA VAL A 217 4.59 -5.72 -18.57
C VAL A 217 5.03 -4.83 -19.73
N GLU A 218 6.24 -4.25 -19.67
CA GLU A 218 6.83 -3.46 -20.75
C GLU A 218 7.01 -4.29 -22.04
N LYS A 219 7.63 -5.48 -21.94
CA LYS A 219 7.82 -6.40 -23.08
C LYS A 219 6.49 -6.91 -23.64
N ASP A 220 5.54 -7.21 -22.76
CA ASP A 220 4.21 -7.66 -23.14
C ASP A 220 3.45 -6.54 -23.88
N LEU A 221 3.60 -5.28 -23.44
CA LEU A 221 3.02 -4.11 -24.11
C LEU A 221 3.64 -3.88 -25.50
N GLU A 222 4.96 -4.00 -25.65
CA GLU A 222 5.61 -3.93 -26.96
C GLU A 222 5.09 -4.99 -27.92
N THR A 223 4.93 -6.22 -27.42
CA THR A 223 4.39 -7.35 -28.19
C THR A 223 2.92 -7.12 -28.56
N ALA A 224 2.10 -6.65 -27.61
CA ALA A 224 0.71 -6.31 -27.85
C ALA A 224 0.56 -5.20 -28.91
N ASN A 225 1.41 -4.17 -28.87
CA ASN A 225 1.42 -3.10 -29.87
C ASN A 225 1.79 -3.60 -31.27
N LYS A 226 2.72 -4.56 -31.39
CA LYS A 226 3.01 -5.21 -32.68
C LYS A 226 1.79 -5.98 -33.19
N ASN A 227 1.14 -6.76 -32.32
CA ASN A 227 -0.07 -7.51 -32.67
C ASN A 227 -1.23 -6.59 -33.10
N VAL A 228 -1.38 -5.41 -32.48
CA VAL A 228 -2.36 -4.40 -32.89
C VAL A 228 -2.07 -3.93 -34.32
N LYS A 229 -0.82 -3.55 -34.62
CA LYS A 229 -0.43 -3.10 -35.97
C LYS A 229 -0.70 -4.18 -37.03
N ASP A 230 -0.37 -5.42 -36.74
CA ASP A 230 -0.59 -6.54 -37.65
C ASP A 230 -2.09 -6.80 -37.86
N ALA A 231 -2.89 -6.75 -36.79
CA ALA A 231 -4.33 -6.92 -36.87
C ALA A 231 -5.03 -5.77 -37.61
N GLU A 232 -4.56 -4.54 -37.45
CA GLU A 232 -5.04 -3.35 -38.19
C GLU A 232 -4.71 -3.45 -39.68
N ALA A 233 -3.47 -3.83 -40.01
CA ALA A 233 -3.05 -4.08 -41.38
C ALA A 233 -3.90 -5.18 -42.04
N ARG A 234 -4.15 -6.28 -41.30
CA ARG A 234 -5.00 -7.38 -41.79
C ARG A 234 -6.45 -6.94 -41.97
N LEU A 235 -7.00 -6.17 -41.04
CA LEU A 235 -8.35 -5.63 -41.14
C LEU A 235 -8.50 -4.73 -42.36
N GLU A 236 -7.53 -3.85 -42.59
CA GLU A 236 -7.54 -2.95 -43.74
C GLU A 236 -7.41 -3.71 -45.07
N GLN A 237 -6.57 -4.75 -45.11
CA GLN A 237 -6.51 -5.64 -46.27
C GLN A 237 -7.85 -6.35 -46.53
N CYS A 238 -8.47 -6.92 -45.49
CA CYS A 238 -9.77 -7.58 -45.62
C CYS A 238 -10.87 -6.61 -46.11
N LYS A 239 -10.85 -5.34 -45.67
CA LYS A 239 -11.79 -4.31 -46.16
C LYS A 239 -11.58 -4.03 -47.65
N LYS A 240 -10.33 -3.93 -48.10
CA LYS A 240 -9.98 -3.74 -49.51
C LYS A 240 -10.44 -4.92 -50.35
N ASP A 241 -10.12 -6.14 -49.92
CA ASP A 241 -10.49 -7.38 -50.60
C ASP A 241 -12.01 -7.54 -50.70
N ALA A 242 -12.75 -7.30 -49.61
CA ALA A 242 -14.22 -7.33 -49.61
C ALA A 242 -14.83 -6.29 -50.57
N LYS A 243 -14.26 -5.08 -50.62
CA LYS A 243 -14.71 -4.04 -51.56
C LYS A 243 -14.44 -4.42 -53.01
N LEU A 244 -13.29 -5.03 -53.30
CA LEU A 244 -12.95 -5.51 -54.65
C LEU A 244 -13.84 -6.68 -55.06
N ALA A 245 -14.08 -7.65 -54.17
CA ALA A 245 -14.93 -8.80 -54.44
C ALA A 245 -16.39 -8.38 -54.68
N SER A 246 -16.93 -7.44 -53.89
CA SER A 246 -18.26 -6.88 -54.11
C SER A 246 -18.37 -6.16 -55.46
N LYS A 247 -17.34 -5.41 -55.87
CA LYS A 247 -17.30 -4.81 -57.22
C LYS A 247 -17.26 -5.86 -58.32
N GLU A 248 -16.55 -6.96 -58.14
CA GLU A 248 -16.51 -8.03 -59.13
C GLU A 248 -17.86 -8.75 -59.25
N VAL A 249 -18.60 -8.90 -58.14
CA VAL A 249 -20.00 -9.39 -58.18
C VAL A 249 -20.88 -8.46 -59.01
N ASP A 250 -20.75 -7.15 -58.83
CA ASP A 250 -21.53 -6.17 -59.59
C ASP A 250 -21.15 -6.18 -61.08
N ASN A 251 -19.86 -6.32 -61.40
CA ASN A 251 -19.36 -6.41 -62.77
C ASN A 251 -19.73 -7.71 -63.48
N ALA A 252 -19.78 -8.83 -62.75
CA ALA A 252 -20.11 -10.15 -63.28
C ALA A 252 -21.62 -10.38 -63.39
N ARG A 253 -22.48 -9.43 -63.00
CA ARG A 253 -23.93 -9.58 -63.06
C ARG A 253 -24.41 -9.71 -64.50
N THR A 254 -25.14 -10.79 -64.75
CA THR A 254 -25.63 -11.13 -66.08
C THR A 254 -27.08 -10.65 -66.29
N GLY A 255 -27.42 -10.26 -67.53
CA GLY A 255 -28.74 -9.75 -67.92
C GLY A 255 -29.78 -10.85 -68.18
N GLY A 256 -30.82 -10.54 -68.96
CA GLY A 256 -31.97 -11.43 -69.16
C GLY A 256 -31.71 -12.77 -69.88
N ASN A 257 -30.59 -12.92 -70.61
CA ASN A 257 -30.17 -14.18 -71.25
C ASN A 257 -28.65 -14.39 -71.13
N PRO A 258 -28.17 -14.90 -69.98
CA PRO A 258 -26.75 -15.16 -69.76
C PRO A 258 -26.24 -16.38 -70.54
N THR A 259 -25.03 -16.31 -71.06
CA THR A 259 -24.28 -17.48 -71.52
C THR A 259 -23.82 -18.35 -70.33
N SER A 260 -23.47 -19.62 -70.57
CA SER A 260 -23.00 -20.52 -69.50
C SER A 260 -21.70 -20.04 -68.84
N GLU A 261 -20.81 -19.38 -69.59
CA GLU A 261 -19.57 -18.80 -69.06
C GLU A 261 -19.84 -17.62 -68.13
N GLU A 262 -20.77 -16.75 -68.52
CA GLU A 262 -21.26 -15.62 -67.74
C GLU A 262 -21.89 -16.05 -66.40
N GLN A 263 -22.70 -17.12 -66.41
CA GLN A 263 -23.27 -17.69 -65.17
C GLN A 263 -22.19 -18.26 -64.23
N LEU A 264 -21.16 -18.91 -64.79
CA LEU A 264 -20.05 -19.45 -64.00
C LEU A 264 -19.22 -18.33 -63.37
N ARG A 265 -18.95 -17.25 -64.12
CA ARG A 265 -18.24 -16.07 -63.61
C ARG A 265 -19.01 -15.39 -62.47
N GLU A 266 -20.32 -15.20 -62.64
CA GLU A 266 -21.16 -14.60 -61.59
C GLU A 266 -21.18 -15.46 -60.31
N LYS A 267 -21.28 -16.79 -60.48
CA LYS A 267 -21.26 -17.74 -59.36
C LYS A 267 -19.93 -17.71 -58.60
N GLU A 268 -18.80 -17.67 -59.31
CA GLU A 268 -17.47 -17.60 -58.69
C GLU A 268 -17.24 -16.24 -58.01
N ALA A 269 -17.66 -15.13 -58.64
CA ALA A 269 -17.62 -13.81 -58.02
C ALA A 269 -18.39 -13.76 -56.69
N ARG A 270 -19.61 -14.33 -56.65
CA ARG A 270 -20.42 -14.43 -55.41
C ARG A 270 -19.77 -15.33 -54.35
N ARG A 271 -19.10 -16.40 -54.77
CA ARG A 271 -18.35 -17.27 -53.84
C ARG A 271 -17.20 -16.50 -53.21
N MET A 272 -16.42 -15.78 -54.02
CA MET A 272 -15.29 -14.99 -53.56
C MET A 272 -15.71 -13.84 -52.65
N ASP A 273 -16.80 -13.13 -52.97
CA ASP A 273 -17.37 -12.12 -52.07
C ASP A 273 -17.75 -12.72 -50.71
N LYS A 274 -18.43 -13.88 -50.68
CA LYS A 274 -18.75 -14.56 -49.41
C LYS A 274 -17.50 -14.90 -48.59
N VAL A 275 -16.41 -15.33 -49.25
CA VAL A 275 -15.13 -15.61 -48.58
C VAL A 275 -14.51 -14.34 -48.01
N CYS A 276 -14.45 -13.26 -48.79
CA CYS A 276 -13.90 -11.98 -48.36
C CYS A 276 -14.72 -11.32 -47.23
N GLN A 277 -16.05 -11.37 -47.29
CA GLN A 277 -16.94 -10.89 -46.23
C GLN A 277 -16.75 -11.69 -44.93
N SER A 278 -16.61 -13.01 -45.02
CA SER A 278 -16.29 -13.87 -43.86
C SER A 278 -14.92 -13.54 -43.26
N ALA A 279 -13.90 -13.33 -44.11
CA ALA A 279 -12.57 -12.92 -43.65
C ALA A 279 -12.59 -11.56 -42.95
N LEU A 280 -13.35 -10.59 -43.46
CA LEU A 280 -13.56 -9.29 -42.81
C LEU A 280 -14.28 -9.43 -41.47
N ALA A 281 -15.35 -10.23 -41.41
CA ALA A 281 -16.10 -10.50 -40.19
C ALA A 281 -15.23 -11.13 -39.08
N ASN A 282 -14.23 -11.95 -39.45
CA ASN A 282 -13.27 -12.54 -38.52
C ASN A 282 -12.12 -11.60 -38.14
N ALA A 283 -11.72 -10.67 -39.02
CA ALA A 283 -10.61 -9.75 -38.76
C ALA A 283 -10.98 -8.65 -37.76
N LYS A 284 -12.21 -8.12 -37.83
CA LYS A 284 -12.69 -7.05 -36.95
C LYS A 284 -12.63 -7.39 -35.45
N PRO A 285 -13.20 -8.53 -34.96
CA PRO A 285 -13.13 -8.87 -33.54
C PRO A 285 -11.71 -9.14 -33.06
N LYS A 286 -10.83 -9.70 -33.91
CA LYS A 286 -9.42 -9.91 -33.58
C LYS A 286 -8.68 -8.60 -33.34
N CYS A 287 -8.87 -7.61 -34.23
CA CYS A 287 -8.29 -6.28 -34.09
C CYS A 287 -8.74 -5.60 -32.78
N VAL A 288 -10.04 -5.66 -32.47
CA VAL A 288 -10.59 -5.12 -31.21
C VAL A 288 -10.01 -5.84 -29.99
N ALA A 289 -9.87 -7.16 -30.03
CA ALA A 289 -9.28 -7.94 -28.93
C ALA A 289 -7.81 -7.55 -28.69
N CYS A 290 -7.01 -7.40 -29.75
CA CYS A 290 -5.62 -6.94 -29.64
C CYS A 290 -5.54 -5.52 -29.04
N GLN A 291 -6.40 -4.60 -29.49
CA GLN A 291 -6.44 -3.22 -28.97
C GLN A 291 -6.82 -3.19 -27.48
N LYS A 292 -7.74 -4.05 -27.04
CA LYS A 292 -8.12 -4.17 -25.63
C LYS A 292 -6.93 -4.60 -24.77
N ILE A 293 -6.22 -5.65 -25.18
CA ILE A 293 -5.04 -6.17 -24.44
C ILE A 293 -3.95 -5.09 -24.35
N ALA A 294 -3.65 -4.41 -25.46
CA ALA A 294 -2.67 -3.33 -25.47
C ALA A 294 -3.09 -2.17 -24.53
N GLY A 295 -4.38 -1.82 -24.50
CA GLY A 295 -4.91 -0.81 -23.60
C GLY A 295 -4.85 -1.20 -22.12
N GLU A 296 -5.08 -2.47 -21.79
CA GLU A 296 -4.93 -2.98 -20.41
C GLU A 296 -3.47 -2.87 -19.94
N LEU A 297 -2.53 -3.35 -20.75
CA LEU A 297 -1.08 -3.29 -20.46
C LEU A 297 -0.56 -1.85 -20.39
N PHE A 298 -1.07 -0.94 -21.23
CA PHE A 298 -0.72 0.48 -21.18
C PHE A 298 -1.11 1.14 -19.85
N ASN A 299 -2.24 0.74 -19.26
CA ASN A 299 -2.67 1.24 -17.94
C ASN A 299 -1.96 0.54 -16.77
N GLU A 300 -1.45 -0.65 -17.00
CA GLU A 300 -0.75 -1.46 -16.00
C GLU A 300 0.72 -1.06 -15.85
N LEU A 301 1.40 -0.73 -16.95
CA LEU A 301 2.82 -0.38 -16.95
C LEU A 301 3.18 0.73 -15.94
N PRO A 302 2.47 1.88 -15.86
CA PRO A 302 2.78 2.91 -14.88
C PRO A 302 2.66 2.41 -13.45
N LYS A 303 1.67 1.57 -13.15
CA LYS A 303 1.46 1.01 -11.80
C LYS A 303 2.56 0.02 -11.44
N ALA A 304 2.97 -0.81 -12.39
CA ALA A 304 4.08 -1.75 -12.19
C ALA A 304 5.40 -1.01 -11.96
N GLN A 305 5.66 0.08 -12.69
CA GLN A 305 6.84 0.92 -12.51
C GLN A 305 6.81 1.67 -11.17
N GLU A 306 5.66 2.22 -10.77
CA GLU A 306 5.48 2.86 -9.45
C GLU A 306 5.73 1.85 -8.31
N ALA A 307 5.19 0.64 -8.42
CA ALA A 307 5.41 -0.43 -7.44
C ALA A 307 6.88 -0.86 -7.36
N ALA A 308 7.57 -0.99 -8.50
CA ALA A 308 9.00 -1.31 -8.53
C ALA A 308 9.85 -0.23 -7.86
N LYS A 309 9.59 1.05 -8.16
CA LYS A 309 10.28 2.18 -7.51
C LYS A 309 9.99 2.25 -6.02
N ALA A 310 8.74 1.99 -5.61
CA ALA A 310 8.37 1.98 -4.20
C ALA A 310 9.07 0.85 -3.43
N ALA A 311 9.19 -0.34 -4.02
CA ALA A 311 9.92 -1.45 -3.41
C ALA A 311 11.42 -1.14 -3.27
N GLU A 312 12.05 -0.59 -4.32
CA GLU A 312 13.46 -0.17 -4.29
C GLU A 312 13.71 0.91 -3.23
N LEU A 313 12.85 1.94 -3.19
CA LEU A 313 12.95 3.00 -2.20
C LEU A 313 12.76 2.49 -0.77
N ALA A 314 11.80 1.59 -0.54
CA ALA A 314 11.58 1.00 0.78
C ALA A 314 12.80 0.20 1.26
N ALA A 315 13.39 -0.64 0.42
CA ALA A 315 14.61 -1.39 0.75
C ALA A 315 15.80 -0.45 1.00
N LYS A 316 16.01 0.54 0.13
CA LYS A 316 17.06 1.56 0.28
C LYS A 316 16.88 2.35 1.57
N ALA A 317 15.65 2.76 1.90
CA ALA A 317 15.33 3.52 3.09
C ALA A 317 15.56 2.70 4.36
N ASN A 318 15.02 1.48 4.41
CA ASN A 318 15.17 0.58 5.54
C ASN A 318 16.65 0.29 5.86
N LYS A 319 17.45 -0.04 4.84
CA LYS A 319 18.90 -0.22 4.99
C LYS A 319 19.58 1.04 5.51
N ARG A 320 19.23 2.20 4.94
CA ARG A 320 19.87 3.46 5.31
C ARG A 320 19.51 3.91 6.73
N ILE A 321 18.26 3.75 7.14
CA ILE A 321 17.79 3.98 8.51
C ILE A 321 18.54 3.06 9.46
N THR A 322 18.67 1.77 9.11
CA THR A 322 19.41 0.79 9.89
C THR A 322 20.87 1.22 10.09
N GLU A 323 21.59 1.52 9.00
CA GLU A 323 23.00 1.94 9.10
C GLU A 323 23.20 3.19 9.98
N LEU A 324 22.29 4.16 9.88
CA LEU A 324 22.46 5.47 10.54
C LEU A 324 21.99 5.49 11.98
N CYS A 325 20.92 4.78 12.32
CA CYS A 325 20.37 4.75 13.67
C CYS A 325 21.10 3.76 14.58
N LYS A 326 21.82 2.78 14.03
CA LYS A 326 22.55 1.77 14.81
C LYS A 326 23.37 2.35 15.97
N PRO A 327 24.20 3.41 15.82
CA PRO A 327 24.97 3.95 16.95
C PRO A 327 24.11 4.52 18.09
N LEU A 328 22.95 5.09 17.77
CA LEU A 328 22.02 5.58 18.80
C LEU A 328 21.36 4.40 19.53
N ILE A 329 20.97 3.37 18.78
CA ILE A 329 20.32 2.18 19.34
C ILE A 329 21.29 1.40 20.23
N ASP A 330 22.54 1.23 19.79
CA ASP A 330 23.58 0.58 20.59
C ASP A 330 23.83 1.37 21.89
N TRP A 331 23.77 2.70 21.86
CA TRP A 331 23.87 3.54 23.07
C TRP A 331 22.67 3.41 24.02
N LEU A 332 21.44 3.40 23.49
CA LEU A 332 20.24 3.18 24.31
C LEU A 332 20.29 1.81 25.00
N ALA A 333 20.67 0.77 24.26
CA ALA A 333 20.78 -0.58 24.80
C ALA A 333 21.88 -0.76 25.87
N GLU A 334 22.89 0.12 25.92
CA GLU A 334 23.95 0.10 26.94
C GLU A 334 23.49 0.69 28.29
N ASP A 335 22.49 1.58 28.31
CA ASP A 335 21.99 2.24 29.53
C ASP A 335 21.19 1.30 30.46
N ASP A 336 20.71 0.15 29.94
CA ASP A 336 19.95 -0.85 30.71
C ASP A 336 20.84 -1.82 31.53
N ASP A 337 22.10 -2.01 31.13
CA ASP A 337 23.01 -2.99 31.75
C ASP A 337 23.72 -2.49 33.02
N ASP A 338 23.66 -1.18 33.33
CA ASP A 338 24.35 -0.56 34.48
C ASP A 338 23.48 -0.43 35.75
N SER A 339 22.24 -0.95 35.75
CA SER A 339 21.31 -0.84 36.90
C SER A 339 21.31 -2.04 37.87
N SER A 340 22.15 -3.05 37.65
CA SER A 340 22.23 -4.24 38.51
C SER A 340 23.61 -4.46 39.13
N ASP A 341 24.11 -3.52 39.93
CA ASP A 341 24.98 -3.89 41.05
C ASP A 341 25.09 -2.78 42.10
N SER A 342 25.22 -3.22 43.36
CA SER A 342 25.38 -2.43 44.59
C SER A 342 24.10 -1.95 45.27
N ASP A 343 23.51 -2.84 46.08
CA ASP A 343 23.47 -2.60 47.53
C ASP A 343 23.21 -3.93 48.26
N SER A 344 24.30 -4.64 48.52
CA SER A 344 24.36 -5.66 49.57
C SER A 344 25.68 -5.52 50.32
N ASP A 345 25.69 -4.60 51.28
CA ASP A 345 26.62 -4.60 52.43
C ASP A 345 25.83 -4.89 53.72
#